data_AF-A0A7J4LYL0-F1
#
_entry.id   AF-A0A7J4LYL0-F1
#
_cell.length_a   1.000
_cell.length_b   1.000
_cell.length_c   1.000
_cell.angle_alpha   90.00
_cell.angle_beta   90.00
_cell.angle_gamma   90.00
#
_symmetry.space_group_name_H-M   'P 1'
#
loop_
_entity.id
_entity.type
_entity.pdbx_description
1 polymer ?
#
loop_
_entity_poly.entity_id
_entity_poly.type
_entity_poly.pdbx_seq_one_letter_code
_entity_poly.pdbx_strand_id
1 'polypeptide(L)'
;MASSQGASGVGSAATNALCQVFNTVRNVIFLLGLTLMIVGGALYAGANIMPSQSKGGFQGYGMAMIVGGVIGVAIAVAAPFVLNLVVS
;
A
#
# COMPACT_ATOMS: atom_id res chain seq x y z
N MET A 1 13.51 40.30 -7.81
CA MET A 1 14.28 39.05 -7.67
C MET A 1 15.40 39.31 -6.67
N ALA A 2 15.21 38.91 -5.41
CA ALA A 2 16.27 38.84 -4.40
C ALA A 2 15.97 37.61 -3.54
N SER A 3 16.86 36.66 -3.64
CA SER A 3 16.77 35.25 -3.24
C SER A 3 16.78 35.06 -1.72
N SER A 4 15.74 34.39 -1.23
CA SER A 4 15.65 33.72 0.06
C SER A 4 16.65 32.55 0.11
N GLN A 5 17.86 32.81 0.59
CA GLN A 5 18.91 31.80 0.77
C GLN A 5 19.36 31.83 2.23
N GLY A 6 18.53 31.27 3.11
CA GLY A 6 18.75 31.33 4.56
C GLY A 6 17.92 30.32 5.36
N ALA A 7 17.76 29.08 4.87
CA ALA A 7 17.21 27.95 5.65
C ALA A 7 17.45 26.55 5.01
N SER A 8 18.22 26.45 3.93
CA SER A 8 18.18 25.33 2.97
C SER A 8 19.23 24.23 3.20
N GLY A 9 19.64 23.99 4.46
CA GLY A 9 20.65 22.97 4.80
C GLY A 9 20.12 21.79 5.64
N VAL A 10 19.31 22.07 6.66
CA VAL A 10 18.89 21.04 7.64
C VAL A 10 17.47 20.53 7.38
N GLY A 11 16.55 21.39 6.92
CA GLY A 11 15.22 20.99 6.49
C GLY A 11 15.24 20.12 5.25
N SER A 12 16.21 20.35 4.35
CA SER A 12 16.35 19.56 3.12
C SER A 12 16.75 18.10 3.41
N ALA A 13 17.63 17.84 4.38
CA ALA A 13 18.06 16.48 4.73
C ALA A 13 16.95 15.67 5.44
N ALA A 14 16.23 16.29 6.38
CA ALA A 14 15.12 15.65 7.08
C ALA A 14 13.95 15.35 6.12
N THR A 15 13.61 16.29 5.24
CA THR A 15 12.58 16.07 4.19
C THR A 15 13.01 14.99 3.21
N ASN A 16 14.29 14.92 2.82
CA ASN A 16 14.78 13.88 1.91
C ASN A 16 14.73 12.48 2.54
N ALA A 17 15.07 12.36 3.83
CA ALA A 17 14.96 11.11 4.58
C ALA A 17 13.49 10.67 4.73
N LEU A 18 12.58 11.60 5.02
CA LEU A 18 11.14 11.35 5.07
C LEU A 18 10.59 10.89 3.71
N CYS A 19 11.00 11.54 2.61
CA CYS A 19 10.62 11.13 1.25
C CYS A 19 11.11 9.72 0.90
N GLN A 20 12.33 9.34 1.31
CA GLN A 20 12.84 7.98 1.07
C GLN A 20 12.08 6.91 1.87
N VAL A 21 11.84 7.16 3.17
CA VAL A 21 11.06 6.23 4.02
C VAL A 21 9.65 6.10 3.46
N PHE A 22 9.02 7.20 3.07
CA PHE A 22 7.69 7.20 2.49
C PHE A 22 7.61 6.39 1.19
N ASN A 23 8.54 6.62 0.26
CA ASN A 23 8.58 5.87 -1.00
C ASN A 23 8.82 4.38 -0.76
N THR A 24 9.64 4.04 0.23
CA THR A 24 9.89 2.66 0.63
C THR A 24 8.61 2.01 1.19
N VAL A 25 7.94 2.67 2.14
CA VAL A 25 6.69 2.18 2.74
C VAL A 25 5.60 2.03 1.68
N ARG A 26 5.46 3.01 0.78
CA ARG A 26 4.52 2.94 -0.35
C ARG A 26 4.76 1.71 -1.22
N ASN A 27 6.02 1.47 -1.62
CA ASN A 27 6.36 0.31 -2.44
C ASN A 27 6.07 -1.00 -1.71
N VAL A 28 6.39 -1.09 -0.42
CA VAL A 28 6.12 -2.29 0.39
C VAL A 28 4.62 -2.56 0.50
N ILE A 29 3.80 -1.54 0.81
CA ILE A 29 2.35 -1.66 0.91
C ILE A 29 1.74 -2.07 -0.44
N PHE A 30 2.23 -1.49 -1.55
CA PHE A 30 1.78 -1.85 -2.90
C PHE A 30 2.08 -3.31 -3.24
N LEU A 31 3.31 -3.78 -2.97
CA LEU A 31 3.70 -5.17 -3.18
C LEU A 31 2.91 -6.13 -2.28
N LEU A 32 2.70 -5.77 -1.01
CA LEU A 32 1.85 -6.55 -0.11
C LEU A 32 0.41 -6.62 -0.59
N GLY A 33 -0.15 -5.51 -1.08
CA GLY A 33 -1.49 -5.48 -1.62
C GLY A 33 -1.66 -6.38 -2.85
N LEU A 34 -0.71 -6.32 -3.79
CA LEU A 34 -0.67 -7.19 -4.97
C LEU A 34 -0.55 -8.67 -4.61
N THR A 35 0.36 -9.00 -3.69
CA THR A 35 0.58 -10.40 -3.27
C THR A 35 -0.64 -10.94 -2.53
N LEU A 36 -1.27 -10.17 -1.64
CA LEU A 36 -2.54 -10.54 -0.99
C LEU A 36 -3.67 -10.76 -2.00
N MET A 37 -3.71 -9.97 -3.06
CA MET A 37 -4.71 -10.13 -4.12
C MET A 37 -4.51 -11.43 -4.91
N ILE A 38 -3.27 -11.77 -5.24
CA ILE A 38 -2.92 -13.02 -5.94
C ILE A 38 -3.20 -14.24 -5.05
N VAL A 39 -2.74 -14.21 -3.79
CA VAL A 39 -2.94 -15.29 -2.84
C VAL A 39 -4.42 -15.46 -2.52
N GLY A 40 -5.15 -14.37 -2.28
CA GLY A 40 -6.58 -14.37 -2.05
C GLY A 40 -7.37 -14.92 -3.24
N GLY A 41 -7.01 -14.53 -4.46
CA GLY A 41 -7.58 -15.08 -5.70
C GLY A 41 -7.32 -16.58 -5.87
N ALA A 42 -6.10 -17.04 -5.59
CA ALA A 42 -5.75 -18.45 -5.61
C ALA A 42 -6.51 -19.26 -4.55
N LEU A 43 -6.66 -18.72 -3.32
CA LEU A 43 -7.44 -19.34 -2.26
C LEU A 43 -8.93 -19.43 -2.63
N TYR A 44 -9.48 -18.34 -3.19
CA TYR A 44 -10.87 -18.29 -3.63
C TYR A 44 -11.16 -19.28 -4.76
N ALA A 45 -10.24 -19.40 -5.73
CA ALA A 45 -10.33 -20.40 -6.79
C ALA A 45 -10.20 -21.82 -6.23
N GLY A 46 -9.24 -22.07 -5.33
CA GLY A 46 -9.04 -23.35 -4.66
C GLY A 46 -10.22 -23.78 -3.79
N ALA A 47 -10.95 -22.83 -3.19
CA ALA A 47 -12.16 -23.10 -2.44
C ALA A 47 -13.26 -23.76 -3.31
N ASN A 48 -13.28 -23.50 -4.62
CA ASN A 48 -14.28 -24.08 -5.52
C ASN A 48 -14.13 -25.58 -5.73
N ILE A 49 -12.94 -26.11 -5.48
CA ILE A 49 -12.59 -27.53 -5.66
C ILE A 49 -12.64 -28.30 -4.32
N MET A 50 -12.84 -27.61 -3.19
CA MET A 50 -12.90 -28.22 -1.86
C MET A 50 -14.32 -28.68 -1.46
N PRO A 51 -14.43 -29.67 -0.55
CA PRO A 51 -15.72 -30.11 -0.01
C PRO A 51 -16.50 -28.97 0.66
N SER A 52 -17.83 -29.04 0.57
CA SER A 52 -18.80 -28.06 1.09
C SER A 52 -18.49 -27.54 2.50
N GLN A 53 -18.02 -28.41 3.39
CA GLN A 53 -17.77 -28.08 4.79
C GLN A 53 -16.67 -27.02 5.00
N SER A 54 -15.64 -27.00 4.16
CA SER A 54 -14.53 -26.04 4.25
C SER A 54 -14.65 -24.90 3.24
N LYS A 55 -15.52 -25.07 2.23
CA LYS A 55 -15.70 -24.14 1.11
C LYS A 55 -16.03 -22.72 1.57
N GLY A 56 -16.98 -22.56 2.48
CA GLY A 56 -17.40 -21.24 2.97
C GLY A 56 -16.28 -20.47 3.68
N GLY A 57 -15.47 -21.17 4.49
CA GLY A 57 -14.33 -20.57 5.19
C GLY A 57 -13.26 -20.08 4.23
N PHE A 58 -12.77 -20.94 3.33
CA PHE A 58 -11.74 -20.57 2.36
C PHE A 58 -12.20 -19.50 1.37
N GLN A 59 -13.48 -19.53 0.98
CA GLN A 59 -14.07 -18.52 0.11
C GLN A 59 -14.16 -17.16 0.82
N GLY A 60 -14.51 -17.13 2.10
CA GLY A 60 -14.53 -15.93 2.95
C GLY A 60 -13.13 -15.35 3.17
N TYR A 61 -12.14 -16.18 3.51
CA TYR A 61 -10.75 -15.74 3.66
C TYR A 61 -10.16 -15.22 2.35
N GLY A 62 -10.40 -15.91 1.24
CA GLY A 62 -9.97 -15.46 -0.09
C GLY A 62 -10.53 -14.09 -0.45
N MET A 63 -11.83 -13.86 -0.20
CA MET A 63 -12.46 -12.56 -0.41
C MET A 63 -11.90 -11.47 0.52
N ALA A 64 -11.68 -11.77 1.79
CA ALA A 64 -11.08 -10.82 2.74
C ALA A 64 -9.66 -10.40 2.31
N MET A 65 -8.86 -11.35 1.80
CA MET A 65 -7.52 -11.06 1.28
C MET A 65 -7.55 -10.21 0.02
N ILE A 66 -8.49 -10.49 -0.91
CA ILE A 66 -8.67 -9.68 -2.12
C ILE A 66 -9.07 -8.24 -1.73
N VAL A 67 -10.07 -8.08 -0.87
CA VAL A 67 -10.54 -6.76 -0.43
C VAL A 67 -9.45 -6.00 0.32
N GLY A 68 -8.74 -6.66 1.24
CA GLY A 68 -7.60 -6.07 1.94
C GLY A 68 -6.47 -5.66 0.99
N GLY A 69 -6.19 -6.48 -0.03
CA GLY A 69 -5.22 -6.16 -1.08
C GLY A 69 -5.61 -4.94 -1.90
N VAL A 70 -6.87 -4.84 -2.32
CA VAL A 70 -7.41 -3.69 -3.06
C VAL A 70 -7.30 -2.41 -2.23
N ILE A 71 -7.68 -2.45 -0.94
CA ILE A 71 -7.57 -1.30 -0.04
C ILE A 71 -6.10 -0.89 0.13
N GLY A 72 -5.18 -1.85 0.34
CA GLY A 72 -3.76 -1.57 0.45
C GLY A 72 -3.18 -0.90 -0.80
N VAL A 73 -3.54 -1.39 -1.99
CA VAL A 73 -3.15 -0.76 -3.27
C VAL A 73 -3.74 0.63 -3.41
N ALA A 74 -5.02 0.83 -3.09
CA ALA A 74 -5.68 2.13 -3.15
C ALA A 74 -4.99 3.15 -2.24
N ILE A 75 -4.62 2.76 -1.02
CA ILE A 75 -3.87 3.60 -0.09
C ILE A 75 -2.48 3.93 -0.66
N ALA A 76 -1.74 2.95 -1.20
CA ALA A 76 -0.43 3.20 -1.80
C ALA A 76 -0.47 4.13 -3.02
N VAL A 77 -1.58 4.16 -3.76
CA VAL A 77 -1.82 5.09 -4.88
C VAL A 77 -2.23 6.47 -4.37
N ALA A 78 -3.03 6.54 -3.31
CA ALA A 78 -3.47 7.80 -2.68
C ALA A 78 -2.38 8.48 -1.82
N ALA A 79 -1.39 7.71 -1.36
CA ALA A 79 -0.31 8.17 -0.50
C ALA A 79 0.36 9.49 -0.99
N PRO A 80 0.82 9.65 -2.25
CA PRO A 80 1.48 10.88 -2.70
C PRO A 80 0.61 12.15 -2.56
N PHE A 81 -0.73 12.04 -2.55
CA PHE A 81 -1.60 13.19 -2.32
C PHE A 81 -1.50 13.73 -0.89
N VAL A 82 -1.22 12.86 0.09
CA VAL A 82 -1.05 13.24 1.50
C VAL A 82 0.26 13.99 1.72
N LEU A 83 1.35 13.58 1.06
CA LEU A 83 2.62 14.30 1.14
C LEU A 83 2.52 15.72 0.57
N ASN A 84 1.73 15.91 -0.49
CA ASN A 84 1.50 17.23 -1.07
C ASN A 84 0.76 18.18 -0.09
N LEU A 85 -0.03 17.65 0.85
CA LEU A 85 -0.71 18.44 1.89
C LEU A 85 0.18 18.78 3.09
N VAL A 86 1.20 17.98 3.38
CA VAL A 86 2.08 18.16 4.56
C VAL A 86 3.32 18.99 4.26
N VAL A 87 3.80 18.98 3.01
CA VAL A 87 5.01 19.71 2.57
C VAL A 87 4.67 21.05 1.89
N SER A 88 3.38 21.38 1.69
CA SER A 88 2.93 22.70 1.20
C SER A 88 3.00 23.79 2.27
#